data_AF-A0A7S4MDW9-F1
#
_entry.id   AF-A0A7S4MDW9-F1
#
_cell.length_a   1.000
_cell.length_b   1.000
_cell.length_c   1.000
_cell.angle_alpha   90.00
_cell.angle_beta   90.00
_cell.angle_gamma   90.00
#
_symmetry.space_group_name_H-M   'P 1'
#
loop_
_entity.id
_entity.type
_entity.pdbx_description
1 polymer ?
#
loop_
_entity_poly.entity_id
_entity_poly.type
_entity_poly.pdbx_seq_one_letter_code
_entity_poly.pdbx_strand_id
1 'polypeptide(L)'
;GGGGVGDRYGEGEYGPGGGGGGGGGERFVTWENEAKVYYSTSIHAEPWEGGYYLAPLTGAVLSKVLDYAASYAAVRPRYQPFEVVALPSPSSDPPRSEPRRMLRSSSSEDFVWNVLGELARLYVNVEPVLVPPRHAVRFYVAEPGDVEKVSAAGPRDPSAAR
;
A
#
# COMPACT_ATOMS: atom_id res chain seq x y z
N GLY A 1 55.32 28.91 12.17
CA GLY A 1 54.55 28.92 10.91
C GLY A 1 53.10 29.03 11.30
N GLY A 2 52.40 30.10 10.95
CA GLY A 2 51.93 30.40 9.58
C GLY A 2 50.57 29.71 9.44
N GLY A 3 49.41 30.35 9.43
CA GLY A 3 49.05 31.67 8.91
C GLY A 3 48.26 31.43 7.61
N GLY A 4 46.97 31.75 7.59
CA GLY A 4 46.19 31.82 6.35
C GLY A 4 44.73 31.39 6.44
N VAL A 5 43.86 32.22 7.02
CA VAL A 5 42.45 32.29 6.61
C VAL A 5 42.40 33.40 5.58
N GLY A 6 42.20 33.03 4.32
CA GLY A 6 42.12 33.96 3.21
C GLY A 6 40.82 33.72 2.46
N ASP A 7 39.87 34.64 2.65
CA ASP A 7 38.76 34.86 1.72
C ASP A 7 39.32 35.21 0.34
N ARG A 8 38.83 34.54 -0.71
CA ARG A 8 38.91 35.07 -2.08
C ARG A 8 37.69 34.68 -2.88
N TYR A 9 37.00 35.73 -3.30
CA TYR A 9 35.99 35.78 -4.35
C TYR A 9 36.51 35.15 -5.64
N GLY A 10 35.64 34.37 -6.28
CA GLY A 10 35.78 33.91 -7.65
C GLY A 10 34.46 34.13 -8.36
N GLU A 11 34.31 35.31 -8.96
CA GLU A 11 33.29 35.64 -9.94
C GLU A 11 33.49 34.71 -11.15
N GLY A 12 32.52 33.81 -11.37
CA GLY A 12 32.44 32.98 -12.57
C GLY A 12 31.33 33.49 -13.47
N GLU A 13 31.74 34.16 -14.54
CA GLU A 13 31.02 34.62 -15.74
C GLU A 13 29.59 34.09 -15.98
N TYR A 14 28.66 35.04 -16.09
CA TYR A 14 27.40 34.88 -16.81
C TYR A 14 27.66 34.95 -18.32
N GLY A 15 27.83 33.80 -18.97
CA GLY A 15 27.80 33.68 -20.43
C GLY A 15 26.39 33.28 -20.92
N PRO A 16 25.78 33.99 -21.90
CA PRO A 16 24.48 33.64 -22.42
C PRO A 16 24.61 32.52 -23.46
N GLY A 17 24.48 31.26 -23.03
CA GLY A 17 24.03 30.18 -23.91
C GLY A 17 22.50 30.14 -23.85
N GLY A 18 21.72 30.42 -24.89
CA GLY A 18 21.95 30.07 -26.28
C GLY A 18 21.16 28.81 -26.63
N GLY A 19 19.83 28.89 -26.57
CA GLY A 19 18.88 28.09 -27.37
C GLY A 19 18.75 26.59 -27.06
N GLY A 20 17.53 26.15 -26.74
CA GLY A 20 17.13 24.77 -27.01
C GLY A 20 16.07 24.20 -26.06
N GLY A 21 14.81 24.25 -26.51
CA GLY A 21 13.78 23.30 -26.07
C GLY A 21 13.19 23.56 -24.68
N GLY A 22 12.19 24.44 -24.62
CA GLY A 22 11.20 24.43 -23.55
C GLY A 22 10.34 23.16 -23.62
N GLY A 23 10.93 22.02 -23.27
CA GLY A 23 10.20 20.83 -22.89
C GLY A 23 10.00 20.92 -21.39
N GLY A 24 8.82 21.37 -20.94
CA GLY A 24 8.39 21.15 -19.57
C GLY A 24 8.30 19.65 -19.35
N GLY A 25 9.42 19.02 -18.97
CA GLY A 25 9.47 17.61 -18.66
C GLY A 25 8.51 17.37 -17.51
N GLU A 26 7.35 16.77 -17.82
CA GLU A 26 6.38 16.36 -16.83
C GLU A 26 7.11 15.51 -15.78
N ARG A 27 7.20 16.02 -14.55
CA ARG A 27 7.82 15.30 -13.45
C ARG A 27 6.77 14.35 -12.89
N PHE A 28 6.93 13.07 -13.16
CA PHE A 28 6.05 12.05 -12.62
C PHE A 28 6.54 11.61 -11.24
N VAL A 29 5.59 11.32 -10.34
CA VAL A 29 5.87 10.66 -9.07
C VAL A 29 5.74 9.16 -9.27
N THR A 30 6.84 8.43 -9.05
CA THR A 30 6.86 6.97 -9.05
C THR A 30 6.71 6.45 -7.62
N TRP A 31 6.05 5.30 -7.47
CA TRP A 31 5.84 4.66 -6.18
C TRP A 31 6.43 3.26 -6.19
N GLU A 32 7.15 2.91 -5.13
CA GLU A 32 7.60 1.54 -4.86
C GLU A 32 6.66 0.93 -3.81
N ASN A 33 5.51 0.42 -4.25
CA ASN A 33 4.49 -0.12 -3.37
C ASN A 33 4.09 -1.55 -3.71
N GLU A 34 5.01 -2.35 -4.22
CA GLU A 34 4.78 -3.76 -4.53
C GLU A 34 4.47 -4.55 -3.24
N ALA A 35 3.41 -5.36 -3.29
CA ALA A 35 3.09 -6.28 -2.21
C ALA A 35 4.06 -7.47 -2.21
N LYS A 36 4.57 -7.83 -1.04
CA LYS A 36 5.45 -8.98 -0.83
C LYS A 36 4.97 -9.78 0.37
N VAL A 37 5.00 -11.10 0.24
CA VAL A 37 4.68 -12.03 1.33
C VAL A 37 5.99 -12.71 1.73
N TYR A 38 6.32 -12.62 3.01
CA TYR A 38 7.49 -13.24 3.59
C TYR A 38 7.05 -14.37 4.52
N TYR A 39 7.85 -15.42 4.60
CA TYR A 39 7.67 -16.50 5.56
C TYR A 39 8.98 -16.78 6.28
N SER A 40 8.88 -17.24 7.52
CA SER A 40 10.00 -17.74 8.32
C SER A 40 9.71 -19.18 8.75
N THR A 41 10.76 -19.93 9.06
CA THR A 41 10.65 -21.30 9.59
C THR A 41 10.54 -21.33 11.12
N SER A 42 10.71 -20.19 11.78
CA SER A 42 10.63 -20.02 13.23
C SER A 42 9.80 -18.80 13.62
N ILE A 43 9.14 -18.89 14.77
CA ILE A 43 8.44 -17.79 15.43
C ILE A 43 9.28 -17.36 16.63
N HIS A 44 9.74 -16.11 16.64
CA HIS A 44 10.41 -15.52 17.80
C HIS A 44 9.37 -15.02 18.79
N ALA A 45 9.32 -15.54 20.01
CA ALA A 45 8.24 -15.26 20.95
C ALA A 45 8.24 -13.81 21.48
N GLU A 46 9.41 -13.19 21.62
CA GLU A 46 9.60 -11.85 22.21
C GLU A 46 8.70 -10.74 21.61
N PRO A 47 8.56 -10.60 20.27
CA PRO A 47 7.64 -9.61 19.69
C PRO A 47 6.14 -9.98 19.79
N TRP A 48 5.79 -11.19 20.23
CA TRP A 48 4.43 -11.74 20.16
C TRP A 48 3.89 -12.20 21.52
N GLU A 49 4.36 -11.64 22.63
CA GLU A 49 3.90 -12.00 23.98
C GLU A 49 2.38 -11.82 24.18
N GLY A 50 1.75 -10.93 23.40
CA GLY A 50 0.30 -10.74 23.37
C GLY A 50 -0.44 -11.51 22.26
N GLY A 51 0.24 -12.44 21.58
CA GLY A 51 -0.33 -13.23 20.48
C GLY A 51 -1.39 -14.22 20.99
N TYR A 52 -2.47 -14.37 20.22
CA TYR A 52 -3.53 -15.32 20.53
C TYR A 52 -3.37 -16.58 19.69
N TYR A 53 -3.48 -17.74 20.33
CA TYR A 53 -3.68 -18.99 19.61
C TYR A 53 -5.05 -18.96 18.91
N LEU A 54 -5.07 -19.32 17.61
CA LEU A 54 -6.28 -19.23 16.79
C LEU A 54 -6.88 -20.60 16.45
N ALA A 55 -6.05 -21.53 15.96
CA ALA A 55 -6.50 -22.85 15.54
C ALA A 55 -5.34 -23.84 15.38
N PRO A 56 -5.57 -25.15 15.63
CA PRO A 56 -4.68 -26.21 15.16
C PRO A 56 -4.89 -26.46 13.67
N LEU A 57 -3.79 -26.68 12.93
CA LEU A 57 -3.82 -27.00 11.50
C LEU A 57 -3.20 -28.38 11.25
N THR A 58 -3.79 -29.13 10.33
CA THR A 58 -3.15 -30.35 9.79
C THR A 58 -2.10 -29.96 8.76
N GLY A 59 -1.13 -30.84 8.51
CA GLY A 59 -0.10 -30.60 7.47
C GLY A 59 -0.69 -30.37 6.07
N ALA A 60 -1.76 -31.09 5.72
CA ALA A 60 -2.44 -30.91 4.43
C ALA A 60 -3.12 -29.54 4.29
N VAL A 61 -3.71 -29.02 5.37
CA VAL A 61 -4.29 -27.67 5.39
C VAL A 61 -3.18 -26.62 5.32
N LEU A 62 -2.10 -26.81 6.07
CA LEU A 62 -0.95 -25.90 6.05
C LEU A 62 -0.38 -25.73 4.64
N SER A 63 -0.15 -26.82 3.90
CA SER A 63 0.35 -26.74 2.52
C SER A 63 -0.55 -25.90 1.62
N LYS A 64 -1.87 -26.12 1.67
CA LYS A 64 -2.84 -25.35 0.87
C LYS A 64 -2.84 -23.86 1.21
N VAL A 65 -2.72 -23.53 2.49
CA VAL A 65 -2.70 -22.14 2.96
C VAL A 65 -1.41 -21.45 2.56
N LEU A 66 -0.27 -22.14 2.57
CA LEU A 66 1.01 -21.59 2.11
C LEU A 66 0.98 -21.32 0.59
N ASP A 67 0.43 -22.23 -0.20
CA ASP A 67 0.26 -22.01 -1.65
C ASP A 67 -0.66 -20.81 -1.92
N TYR A 68 -1.75 -20.70 -1.16
CA TYR A 68 -2.66 -19.55 -1.22
C TYR A 68 -1.92 -18.25 -0.88
N ALA A 69 -1.19 -18.22 0.24
CA ALA A 69 -0.44 -17.07 0.70
C ALA A 69 0.62 -16.63 -0.31
N ALA A 70 1.34 -17.57 -0.93
CA ALA A 70 2.32 -17.28 -1.97
C ALA A 70 1.68 -16.65 -3.21
N SER A 71 0.44 -17.02 -3.54
CA SER A 71 -0.32 -16.45 -4.65
C SER A 71 -0.95 -15.08 -4.34
N TYR A 72 -0.98 -14.66 -3.07
CA TYR A 72 -1.70 -13.46 -2.64
C TYR A 72 -1.24 -12.19 -3.37
N ALA A 73 0.07 -12.02 -3.55
CA ALA A 73 0.63 -10.86 -4.25
C ALA A 73 0.22 -10.80 -5.73
N ALA A 74 -0.12 -11.93 -6.37
CA ALA A 74 -0.64 -11.91 -7.73
C ALA A 74 -2.07 -11.35 -7.80
N VAL A 75 -2.87 -11.55 -6.75
CA VAL A 75 -4.25 -11.04 -6.64
C VAL A 75 -4.28 -9.61 -6.09
N ARG A 76 -3.36 -9.28 -5.19
CA ARG A 76 -3.21 -8.00 -4.50
C ARG A 76 -1.79 -7.47 -4.68
N PRO A 77 -1.43 -6.97 -5.88
CA PRO A 77 -0.04 -6.65 -6.22
C PRO A 77 0.52 -5.40 -5.54
N ARG A 78 -0.33 -4.61 -4.86
CA ARG A 78 0.08 -3.33 -4.27
C ARG A 78 -0.21 -3.32 -2.78
N TYR A 79 0.78 -2.89 -2.01
CA TYR A 79 0.63 -2.53 -0.61
C TYR A 79 -0.04 -1.16 -0.50
N GLN A 80 -1.11 -1.08 0.28
CA GLN A 80 -1.84 0.15 0.52
C GLN A 80 -2.39 0.17 1.96
N PRO A 81 -1.75 0.88 2.89
CA PRO A 81 -2.02 0.73 4.32
C PRO A 81 -3.32 1.40 4.80
N PHE A 82 -3.95 2.21 3.95
CA PHE A 82 -5.14 2.98 4.30
C PHE A 82 -6.32 2.68 3.40
N GLU A 83 -7.51 2.94 3.92
CA GLU A 83 -8.76 2.99 3.17
C GLU A 83 -9.35 4.40 3.17
N VAL A 84 -10.10 4.73 2.12
CA VAL A 84 -10.79 6.01 1.97
C VAL A 84 -12.29 5.77 1.96
N VAL A 85 -13.00 6.49 2.82
CA VAL A 85 -14.44 6.37 3.01
C VAL A 85 -15.07 7.74 2.83
N ALA A 86 -15.99 7.86 1.89
CA ALA A 86 -16.86 9.03 1.78
C ALA A 86 -17.95 8.96 2.85
N LEU A 87 -18.09 10.04 3.60
CA LEU A 87 -19.15 10.17 4.59
C LEU A 87 -20.52 10.28 3.90
N PRO A 88 -21.60 9.88 4.59
CA PRO A 88 -22.95 10.15 4.15
C PRO A 88 -23.10 11.65 3.89
N SER A 89 -23.50 12.02 2.68
CA SER A 89 -23.80 13.41 2.35
C SER A 89 -25.31 13.58 2.14
N PRO A 90 -25.97 14.45 2.93
CA PRO A 90 -27.39 14.73 2.74
C PRO A 90 -27.67 15.47 1.43
N SER A 91 -26.65 16.07 0.79
CA SER A 91 -26.75 16.74 -0.51
C SER A 91 -26.47 15.82 -1.71
N SER A 92 -26.10 14.55 -1.48
CA SER A 92 -25.99 13.58 -2.57
C SER A 92 -27.37 13.19 -3.09
N ASP A 93 -27.51 12.98 -4.41
CA ASP A 93 -28.75 12.51 -5.02
C ASP A 93 -28.53 11.13 -5.67
N PRO A 94 -29.15 10.05 -5.19
CA PRO A 94 -30.04 10.00 -4.02
C PRO A 94 -29.27 10.17 -2.69
N PRO A 95 -29.92 10.71 -1.64
CA PRO A 95 -29.30 10.90 -0.34
C PRO A 95 -28.86 9.56 0.24
N ARG A 96 -27.58 9.48 0.59
CA ARG A 96 -26.99 8.25 1.12
C ARG A 96 -27.03 8.26 2.64
N SER A 97 -27.53 7.17 3.21
CA SER A 97 -27.51 6.90 4.64
C SER A 97 -26.23 6.21 5.12
N GLU A 98 -25.49 5.56 4.22
CA GLU A 98 -24.29 4.79 4.55
C GLU A 98 -23.00 5.38 3.99
N PRO A 99 -21.88 5.31 4.74
CA PRO A 99 -20.57 5.69 4.23
C PRO A 99 -20.17 4.83 3.02
N ARG A 100 -19.69 5.46 1.96
CA ARG A 100 -19.24 4.75 0.76
C ARG A 100 -17.74 4.56 0.81
N ARG A 101 -17.28 3.31 0.74
CA ARG A 101 -15.85 3.01 0.57
C ARG A 101 -15.39 3.37 -0.85
N MET A 102 -14.47 4.31 -0.95
CA MET A 102 -13.91 4.80 -2.22
C MET A 102 -12.64 4.03 -2.59
N LEU A 103 -11.80 3.78 -1.59
CA LEU A 103 -10.54 3.07 -1.75
C LEU A 103 -10.43 2.02 -0.66
N ARG A 104 -10.14 0.78 -1.03
CA ARG A 104 -9.91 -0.33 -0.09
C ARG A 104 -8.44 -0.38 0.29
N SER A 105 -8.15 -0.66 1.55
CA SER A 105 -6.81 -1.02 1.98
C SER A 105 -6.36 -2.35 1.37
N SER A 106 -5.04 -2.54 1.37
CA SER A 106 -4.33 -3.75 1.00
C SER A 106 -3.07 -3.82 1.87
N SER A 107 -3.27 -4.07 3.17
CA SER A 107 -2.22 -4.10 4.19
C SER A 107 -1.89 -5.52 4.68
N SER A 108 -0.96 -5.64 5.65
CA SER A 108 -0.68 -6.90 6.35
C SER A 108 -1.91 -7.44 7.09
N GLU A 109 -2.71 -6.55 7.68
CA GLU A 109 -4.00 -6.91 8.30
C GLU A 109 -4.94 -7.52 7.26
N ASP A 110 -5.09 -6.89 6.08
CA ASP A 110 -5.95 -7.42 5.03
C ASP A 110 -5.47 -8.80 4.54
N PHE A 111 -4.16 -9.02 4.47
CA PHE A 111 -3.57 -10.33 4.18
C PHE A 111 -3.93 -11.37 5.24
N VAL A 112 -3.76 -11.06 6.53
CA VAL A 112 -4.11 -11.98 7.64
C VAL A 112 -5.59 -12.35 7.58
N TRP A 113 -6.48 -11.36 7.47
CA TRP A 113 -7.93 -11.61 7.37
C TRP A 113 -8.31 -12.43 6.14
N ASN A 114 -7.58 -12.25 5.04
CA ASN A 114 -7.79 -13.02 3.82
C ASN A 114 -7.34 -14.48 3.98
N VAL A 115 -6.21 -14.73 4.66
CA VAL A 115 -5.75 -16.08 5.03
C VAL A 115 -6.70 -16.76 6.02
N LEU A 116 -7.21 -16.03 7.02
CA LEU A 116 -8.24 -16.55 7.94
C LEU A 116 -9.53 -16.94 7.20
N GLY A 117 -9.94 -16.15 6.21
CA GLY A 117 -11.05 -16.50 5.33
C GLY A 117 -10.80 -17.79 4.54
N GLU A 118 -9.58 -18.02 4.09
CA GLU A 118 -9.21 -19.25 3.39
C GLU A 118 -9.20 -20.46 4.34
N LEU A 119 -8.69 -20.31 5.56
CA LEU A 119 -8.79 -21.32 6.61
C LEU A 119 -10.24 -21.74 6.87
N ALA A 120 -11.16 -20.77 6.96
CA ALA A 120 -12.58 -21.05 7.11
C ALA A 120 -13.18 -21.83 5.93
N ARG A 121 -12.77 -21.55 4.68
CA ARG A 121 -13.19 -22.31 3.50
C ARG A 121 -12.66 -23.75 3.49
N LEU A 122 -11.52 -23.98 4.13
CA LEU A 122 -10.94 -25.30 4.34
C LEU A 122 -11.55 -26.03 5.55
N TYR A 123 -12.65 -25.51 6.12
CA TYR A 123 -13.35 -26.06 7.29
C TYR A 123 -12.48 -26.15 8.54
N VAL A 124 -11.47 -25.28 8.66
CA VAL A 124 -10.72 -25.12 9.90
C VAL A 124 -11.59 -24.40 10.92
N ASN A 125 -11.72 -25.00 12.09
CA ASN A 125 -12.41 -24.36 13.20
C ASN A 125 -11.50 -23.31 13.84
N VAL A 126 -11.70 -22.06 13.47
CA VAL A 126 -10.99 -20.91 14.05
C VAL A 126 -11.72 -20.49 15.31
N GLU A 127 -11.16 -20.82 16.47
CA GLU A 127 -11.75 -20.56 17.79
C GLU A 127 -10.88 -19.52 18.54
N PRO A 128 -10.92 -18.24 18.14
CA PRO A 128 -10.16 -17.24 18.84
C PRO A 128 -10.80 -17.00 20.20
N VAL A 129 -10.00 -17.01 21.28
CA VAL A 129 -10.49 -16.67 22.63
C VAL A 129 -11.11 -15.27 22.65
N LEU A 130 -10.55 -14.35 21.87
CA LEU A 130 -11.07 -13.01 21.61
C LEU A 130 -10.98 -12.73 20.12
N VAL A 131 -12.01 -12.10 19.54
CA VAL A 131 -11.97 -11.65 18.14
C VAL A 131 -10.70 -10.81 17.93
N PRO A 132 -9.81 -11.17 16.99
CA PRO A 132 -8.59 -10.43 16.76
C PRO A 132 -8.91 -8.96 16.44
N PRO A 133 -8.27 -7.99 17.11
CA PRO A 133 -8.48 -6.59 16.78
C PRO A 133 -8.04 -6.35 15.34
N ARG A 134 -8.84 -5.61 14.58
CA ARG A 134 -8.48 -5.18 13.23
C ARG A 134 -8.12 -3.72 13.25
N HIS A 135 -6.87 -3.43 12.96
CA HIS A 135 -6.39 -2.06 12.82
C HIS A 135 -6.52 -1.60 11.37
N ALA A 136 -7.01 -0.39 11.17
CA ALA A 136 -7.12 0.21 9.84
C ALA A 136 -6.90 1.72 9.93
N VAL A 137 -6.06 2.25 9.05
CA VAL A 137 -5.95 3.70 8.84
C VAL A 137 -7.06 4.11 7.88
N ARG A 138 -7.95 5.01 8.32
CA ARG A 138 -9.11 5.46 7.55
C ARG A 138 -9.04 6.95 7.30
N PHE A 139 -9.13 7.34 6.04
CA PHE A 139 -9.39 8.72 5.66
C PHE A 139 -10.87 8.88 5.35
N TYR A 140 -11.48 9.88 5.98
CA TYR A 140 -12.86 10.26 5.73
C TYR A 140 -12.91 11.50 4.85
N VAL A 141 -13.72 11.44 3.79
CA VAL A 141 -13.91 12.57 2.88
C VAL A 141 -15.38 12.98 2.88
N ALA A 142 -15.64 14.28 2.98
CA ALA A 142 -16.99 14.82 3.04
C ALA A 142 -17.68 14.74 1.67
N GLU A 143 -16.97 15.08 0.60
CA GLU A 143 -17.50 15.08 -0.76
C GLU A 143 -16.73 14.08 -1.64
N PRO A 144 -17.40 13.05 -2.20
CA PRO A 144 -16.74 12.08 -3.06
C PRO A 144 -16.16 12.68 -4.35
N GLY A 145 -16.65 13.86 -4.78
CA GLY A 145 -16.21 14.56 -5.98
C GLY A 145 -14.79 15.12 -5.88
N ASP A 146 -14.30 15.34 -4.66
CA ASP A 146 -12.98 15.93 -4.40
C ASP A 146 -11.85 14.89 -4.42
N VAL A 147 -12.19 13.61 -4.52
CA VAL A 147 -11.20 12.52 -4.56
C VAL A 147 -11.06 12.02 -5.99
N GLU A 148 -10.06 12.56 -6.69
CA GLU A 148 -9.65 12.05 -7.97
C GLU A 148 -8.70 10.87 -7.80
N LYS A 149 -9.07 9.71 -8.37
CA LYS A 149 -8.12 8.61 -8.52
C LYS A 149 -7.18 8.94 -9.68
N VAL A 150 -6.03 9.53 -9.37
CA VAL A 150 -5.00 9.77 -10.37
C VAL A 150 -4.41 8.42 -10.80
N SER A 151 -4.76 7.94 -11.99
CA SER A 151 -4.03 6.83 -12.60
C SER A 151 -2.71 7.37 -13.10
N ALA A 152 -1.60 6.94 -12.51
CA ALA A 152 -0.29 7.10 -13.14
C ALA A 152 -0.31 6.25 -14.42
N ALA A 153 -0.69 6.86 -15.55
CA ALA A 153 -0.34 6.32 -16.85
C ALA A 153 1.19 6.42 -16.91
N GLY A 154 1.88 5.29 -16.81
CA GLY A 154 3.28 5.25 -17.24
C GLY A 154 3.36 5.72 -18.70
N PRO A 155 4.53 6.20 -19.15
CA PRO A 155 4.70 6.58 -20.54
C PRO A 155 4.22 5.42 -21.43
N ARG A 156 3.19 5.67 -22.24
CA ARG A 156 2.82 4.73 -23.31
C ARG A 156 4.02 4.70 -24.23
N ASP A 157 4.76 3.59 -24.21
CA ASP A 157 5.84 3.38 -25.16
C ASP A 157 5.22 3.39 -26.57
N PRO A 158 5.46 4.42 -27.40
CA PRO A 158 4.90 4.48 -28.74
C PRO A 158 5.54 3.45 -29.68
N SER A 159 6.58 2.73 -29.24
CA SER A 159 7.23 1.68 -30.04
C SER A 159 6.46 0.36 -30.08
N ALA A 160 5.48 0.13 -29.19
CA ALA A 160 4.66 -1.08 -29.17
C ALA A 160 3.50 -1.08 -30.20
N ALA A 161 3.39 -0.03 -31.03
CA ALA A 161 2.39 0.11 -32.07
C ALA A 161 3.03 0.12 -33.47
N ARG A 162 3.75 -0.95 -33.84
CA ARG A 162 4.10 -1.27 -35.24
C ARG A 162 4.12 -2.77 -35.45
#